data_AF-A0A6V8NZH7-F1
#
_entry.id   AF-A0A6V8NZH7-F1
#
_cell.length_a   1.000
_cell.length_b   1.000
_cell.length_c   1.000
_cell.angle_alpha   90.00
_cell.angle_beta   90.00
_cell.angle_gamma   90.00
#
_symmetry.space_group_name_H-M   'P 1'
#
loop_
_entity.id
_entity.type
_entity.pdbx_description
1 polymer ?
#
loop_
_entity_poly.entity_id
_entity_poly.type
_entity_poly.pdbx_seq_one_letter_code
_entity_poly.pdbx_strand_id
1 'polypeptide(L)'
;MNVLSPCPPGWGMPENESLAVANEAVTSCYWPLYEVENGKYRLTYRPREKTPVVEWLRKQGRFRHLFEPQNEHFLVEIQKQVDQEWEELLELCGEK
;
A
#
# COMPACT_ATOMS: atom_id res chain seq x y z
N MET A 1 8.80 -9.92 12.14
CA MET A 1 9.15 -8.72 11.35
C MET A 1 8.79 -9.01 9.90
N ASN A 2 8.00 -8.14 9.28
CA ASN A 2 7.63 -8.24 7.87
C ASN A 2 8.20 -7.03 7.13
N VAL A 3 8.74 -7.23 5.93
CA VAL A 3 9.47 -6.21 5.17
C VAL A 3 9.01 -6.22 3.72
N LEU A 4 8.58 -5.07 3.21
CA LEU A 4 8.33 -4.88 1.79
C LEU A 4 9.65 -4.63 1.07
N SER A 5 9.99 -5.49 0.11
CA SER A 5 11.19 -5.33 -0.72
C SER A 5 10.77 -5.20 -2.19
N PRO A 6 10.74 -3.98 -2.75
CA PRO A 6 10.58 -3.77 -4.18
C PRO A 6 11.59 -4.60 -4.99
N CYS A 7 11.11 -5.26 -6.03
CA CYS A 7 11.95 -6.03 -6.95
C CYS A 7 11.75 -5.46 -8.36
N PRO A 8 12.64 -4.57 -8.85
CA PRO A 8 12.50 -3.93 -10.16
C PRO A 8 12.15 -4.89 -11.32
N PRO A 9 12.90 -6.00 -11.53
CA PRO A 9 12.57 -6.94 -12.60
C PRO A 9 11.25 -7.67 -12.36
N GLY A 10 10.97 -8.07 -11.11
CA GLY A 10 9.76 -8.84 -10.78
C GLY A 10 8.48 -8.00 -10.79
N TRP A 11 8.58 -6.71 -10.49
CA TRP A 11 7.44 -5.80 -10.45
C TRP A 11 7.31 -4.99 -11.74
N GLY A 12 8.32 -5.04 -12.62
CA GLY A 12 8.33 -4.34 -13.90
C GLY A 12 8.38 -2.82 -13.73
N MET A 13 9.23 -2.33 -12.81
CA MET A 13 9.49 -0.92 -12.56
C MET A 13 10.97 -0.55 -12.89
N PRO A 14 11.29 0.72 -13.14
CA PRO A 14 12.68 1.18 -13.30
C PRO A 14 13.54 0.94 -12.06
N GLU A 15 14.81 0.60 -12.24
CA GLU A 15 15.74 0.28 -11.14
C GLU A 15 15.92 1.46 -10.16
N ASN A 16 15.91 2.68 -10.68
CA ASN A 16 16.06 3.92 -9.91
C ASN A 16 14.80 4.34 -9.13
N GLU A 17 13.67 3.64 -9.28
CA GLU A 17 12.40 3.98 -8.61
C GLU A 17 12.13 3.16 -7.33
N SER A 18 12.96 2.17 -7.02
CA SER A 18 12.75 1.25 -5.89
C SER A 18 12.42 1.96 -4.57
N LEU A 19 13.16 3.03 -4.23
CA LEU A 19 12.94 3.80 -3.01
C LEU A 19 11.62 4.58 -3.03
N ALA A 20 11.28 5.19 -4.17
CA ALA A 20 10.05 5.93 -4.33
C ALA A 20 8.83 5.00 -4.21
N VAL A 21 8.88 3.83 -4.85
CA VAL A 21 7.83 2.82 -4.78
C VAL A 21 7.70 2.23 -3.36
N ALA A 22 8.80 2.01 -2.64
CA ALA A 22 8.75 1.59 -1.24
C ALA A 22 8.06 2.62 -0.34
N ASN A 23 8.44 3.90 -0.46
CA ASN A 23 7.85 4.98 0.32
C ASN A 23 6.36 5.14 0.02
N GLU A 24 5.97 5.05 -1.25
CA GLU A 24 4.58 5.21 -1.64
C GLU A 24 3.70 4.03 -1.25
N ALA A 25 4.26 2.82 -1.08
CA ALA A 25 3.53 1.71 -0.48
C ALA A 25 3.08 2.03 0.96
N VAL A 26 3.90 2.79 1.69
CA VAL A 26 3.57 3.26 3.04
C VAL A 26 2.57 4.41 2.99
N THR A 27 2.76 5.43 2.14
CA THR A 27 1.85 6.58 2.07
C THR A 27 0.48 6.23 1.48
N SER A 28 0.38 5.18 0.67
CA SER A 28 -0.90 4.65 0.19
C SER A 28 -1.65 3.79 1.21
N CYS A 29 -0.99 3.46 2.33
CA CYS A 29 -1.42 2.49 3.33
C CYS A 29 -1.62 1.07 2.79
N TYR A 30 -1.11 0.75 1.58
CA TYR A 30 -1.03 -0.63 1.13
C TYR A 30 -0.08 -1.46 1.99
N TRP A 31 0.98 -0.80 2.49
CA TRP A 31 1.94 -1.39 3.42
C TRP A 31 2.12 -0.51 4.67
N PRO A 32 1.14 -0.50 5.60
CA PRO A 32 1.21 0.35 6.77
C PRO A 32 2.30 -0.11 7.73
N LEU A 33 2.92 0.83 8.45
CA LEU A 33 3.95 0.53 9.43
C LEU A 33 3.37 0.60 10.85
N TYR A 34 3.40 -0.53 11.53
CA TYR A 34 2.93 -0.70 12.90
C TYR A 34 3.70 -1.82 13.59
N GLU A 35 3.58 -1.86 14.91
CA GLU A 35 4.10 -2.92 15.76
C GLU A 35 2.97 -3.54 16.58
N VAL A 36 3.15 -4.82 16.92
CA VAL A 36 2.24 -5.53 17.81
C VAL A 36 3.06 -6.14 18.94
N GLU A 37 2.86 -5.62 20.14
CA GLU A 37 3.57 -6.07 21.33
C GLU A 37 2.54 -6.54 22.36
N ASN A 38 2.60 -7.82 22.74
CA ASN A 38 1.66 -8.42 23.70
C ASN A 38 0.17 -8.19 23.32
N GLY A 39 -0.15 -8.27 22.03
CA GLY A 39 -1.49 -8.05 21.49
C GLY A 39 -1.93 -6.59 21.40
N LYS A 40 -1.06 -5.63 21.76
CA LYS A 40 -1.32 -4.20 21.60
C LYS A 40 -0.72 -3.69 20.31
N TYR A 41 -1.55 -3.06 19.49
CA TYR A 41 -1.16 -2.48 18.21
C TYR A 41 -0.70 -1.04 18.42
N ARG A 42 0.36 -0.65 17.72
CA ARG A 42 0.90 0.71 17.75
C ARG A 42 1.34 1.10 16.35
N LEU A 43 0.76 2.16 15.79
CA LEU A 43 1.28 2.75 14.56
C LEU A 43 2.68 3.31 14.80
N THR A 44 3.61 3.00 13.89
CA THR A 44 4.96 3.57 13.89
C THR A 44 5.12 4.68 12.86
N TYR A 45 4.23 4.73 11.86
CA TYR A 45 4.14 5.81 10.91
C TYR A 45 2.70 6.07 10.49
N ARG A 46 2.30 7.36 10.52
CA ARG A 46 1.02 7.84 10.00
C ARG A 46 1.29 8.79 8.82
N PRO A 47 0.85 8.45 7.59
CA PRO A 47 0.98 9.37 6.46
C PRO A 47 0.23 10.68 6.73
N ARG A 48 0.83 11.82 6.36
CA ARG A 48 0.16 13.13 6.43
C ARG A 48 -0.93 13.26 5.37
N GLU A 49 -0.63 12.75 4.18
CA GLU A 49 -1.53 12.71 3.03
C GLU A 49 -1.49 11.28 2.49
N LYS A 50 -2.67 10.68 2.32
CA LYS A 50 -2.81 9.32 1.82
C LYS A 50 -2.82 9.34 0.30
N THR A 51 -1.87 8.66 -0.32
CA THR A 51 -1.85 8.47 -1.77
C THR A 51 -2.92 7.42 -2.15
N PRO A 52 -3.73 7.62 -3.20
CA PRO A 52 -4.58 6.55 -3.71
C PRO A 52 -3.73 5.33 -4.10
N VAL A 53 -4.15 4.11 -3.73
CA VAL A 53 -3.36 2.91 -4.01
C VAL A 53 -3.21 2.66 -5.51
N VAL A 54 -4.19 3.10 -6.30
CA VAL A 54 -4.18 3.01 -7.76
C VAL A 54 -2.95 3.71 -8.37
N GLU A 55 -2.49 4.83 -7.79
CA GLU A 55 -1.29 5.52 -8.27
C GLU A 55 -0.01 4.71 -8.01
N TRP A 56 0.05 4.01 -6.88
CA TRP A 56 1.13 3.08 -6.57
C TRP A 56 1.12 1.83 -7.46
N LEU A 57 -0.07 1.28 -7.76
CA LEU A 57 -0.23 0.12 -8.65
C LEU A 57 0.21 0.46 -10.08
N ARG A 58 -0.10 1.68 -10.56
CA ARG A 58 0.20 2.13 -11.93
C ARG A 58 1.69 2.10 -12.26
N LYS A 59 2.56 2.29 -11.28
CA LYS A 59 4.03 2.29 -11.45
C LYS A 59 4.64 0.89 -11.61
N GLN A 60 3.83 -0.16 -11.42
CA GLN A 60 4.32 -1.54 -11.40
C GLN A 60 3.76 -2.32 -12.60
N GLY A 61 4.65 -2.76 -13.49
CA GLY A 61 4.32 -3.59 -14.65
C GLY A 61 3.45 -4.83 -14.33
N ARG A 62 3.61 -5.43 -13.14
CA ARG A 62 2.81 -6.60 -12.72
C ARG A 62 1.31 -6.33 -12.62
N PHE A 63 0.88 -5.07 -12.52
CA PHE A 63 -0.52 -4.69 -12.41
C PHE A 63 -1.13 -4.13 -13.70
N ARG A 64 -0.39 -4.09 -14.83
CA ARG A 64 -0.89 -3.49 -16.08
C ARG A 64 -2.26 -4.00 -16.52
N HIS A 65 -2.51 -5.30 -16.37
CA HIS A 65 -3.78 -5.93 -16.77
C HIS A 65 -4.99 -5.37 -16.02
N LEU A 66 -4.82 -4.83 -14.80
CA LEU A 66 -5.89 -4.21 -14.03
C LEU A 66 -6.37 -2.87 -14.63
N PHE A 67 -5.54 -2.24 -15.46
CA PHE A 67 -5.84 -0.96 -16.12
C PHE A 67 -6.45 -1.13 -17.52
N GLU A 68 -6.77 -2.35 -17.92
CA GLU A 68 -7.57 -2.60 -19.11
C GLU A 68 -9.06 -2.26 -18.83
N PRO A 69 -9.83 -1.72 -19.79
CA PRO A 69 -11.20 -1.24 -19.55
C PRO A 69 -12.13 -2.28 -18.88
N GLN A 70 -11.96 -3.56 -19.21
CA GLN A 70 -12.74 -4.66 -18.62
C GLN A 70 -12.44 -4.90 -17.13
N ASN A 71 -11.30 -4.43 -16.61
CA ASN A 71 -10.80 -4.72 -15.28
C ASN A 71 -10.79 -3.50 -14.34
N GLU A 72 -11.20 -2.32 -14.81
CA GLU A 72 -11.17 -1.08 -14.00
C GLU A 72 -11.97 -1.19 -12.69
N HIS A 73 -13.01 -2.01 -12.65
CA HIS A 73 -13.79 -2.27 -11.42
C HIS A 73 -12.93 -2.84 -10.29
N PHE A 74 -11.92 -3.65 -10.58
CA PHE A 74 -11.00 -4.17 -9.58
C PHE A 74 -10.16 -3.07 -8.93
N LEU A 75 -9.83 -1.98 -9.63
CA LEU A 75 -9.08 -0.87 -9.05
C LEU A 75 -9.89 -0.17 -7.94
N VAL A 76 -11.21 -0.05 -8.14
CA VAL A 76 -12.14 0.50 -7.15
C VAL A 76 -12.25 -0.42 -5.94
N GLU A 77 -12.35 -1.74 -6.17
CA GLU A 77 -12.40 -2.73 -5.11
C GLU A 77 -11.12 -2.75 -4.27
N ILE A 78 -9.95 -2.72 -4.92
CA ILE A 78 -8.65 -2.69 -4.25
C ILE A 78 -8.51 -1.41 -3.42
N GLN A 79 -8.89 -0.25 -3.96
CA GLN A 79 -8.87 1.01 -3.22
C GLN A 79 -9.73 0.92 -1.96
N LYS A 80 -10.97 0.44 -2.09
CA LYS A 80 -11.89 0.26 -0.98
C LYS A 80 -11.34 -0.71 0.08
N GLN A 81 -10.74 -1.81 -0.36
CA GLN A 81 -10.14 -2.79 0.55
C GLN A 81 -8.99 -2.18 1.35
N VAL A 82 -8.07 -1.46 0.70
CA VAL A 82 -6.94 -0.80 1.37
C VAL A 82 -7.43 0.26 2.36
N ASP A 83 -8.48 1.00 2.00
CA ASP A 83 -9.08 1.99 2.90
C ASP A 83 -9.72 1.33 4.13
N GLN A 84 -10.44 0.22 3.94
CA GLN A 84 -11.04 -0.55 5.04
C GLN A 84 -9.97 -1.13 5.97
N GLU A 85 -8.94 -1.80 5.44
CA GLU A 85 -7.85 -2.38 6.24
C GLU A 85 -7.10 -1.30 7.02
N TRP A 86 -6.95 -0.10 6.45
CA TRP A 86 -6.36 1.04 7.14
C TRP A 86 -7.23 1.56 8.29
N GLU A 87 -8.55 1.65 8.10
CA GLU A 87 -9.48 2.02 9.17
C GLU A 87 -9.49 1.01 10.31
N GLU A 88 -9.53 -0.28 10.00
CA GLU A 88 -9.45 -1.37 10.99
C GLU A 88 -8.14 -1.29 11.79
N LEU A 89 -7.01 -1.01 11.13
CA LEU A 89 -5.73 -0.81 11.82
C LEU A 89 -5.77 0.42 12.74
N LEU A 90 -6.37 1.53 12.32
CA LEU A 90 -6.53 2.72 13.16
C LEU A 90 -7.37 2.43 14.42
N GLU A 91 -8.43 1.64 14.28
CA GLU A 91 -9.25 1.19 15.43
C GLU A 91 -8.43 0.34 16.40
N LEU A 92 -7.67 -0.64 15.89
CA LEU A 92 -6.78 -1.48 16.71
C LEU A 92 -5.71 -0.66 17.43
N CYS A 93 -5.23 0.41 16.82
CA CYS A 93 -4.23 1.31 17.40
C CYS A 93 -4.82 2.39 18.32
N GLY A 94 -6.15 2.54 18.37
CA GLY A 94 -6.82 3.61 19.13
C GLY A 94 -6.60 5.02 18.55
N GLU A 95 -6.44 5.12 17.24
CA GLU A 95 -6.06 6.34 16.50
C GLU A 95 -7.21 6.92 15.64
N LYS A 96 -8.42 6.39 15.83
CA LYS A 96 -9.66 6.80 15.17
C LYS A 96 -10.34 7.97 15.87
#